data_AF-A0A674F2K1-F1
#
_entry.id   AF-A0A674F2K1-F1
#
_cell.length_a   1.000
_cell.length_b   1.000
_cell.length_c   1.000
_cell.angle_alpha   90.00
_cell.angle_beta   90.00
_cell.angle_gamma   90.00
#
_symmetry.space_group_name_H-M   'P 1'
#
loop_
_entity.id
_entity.type
_entity.pdbx_description
1 polymer ?
#
loop_
_entity_poly.entity_id
_entity_poly.type
_entity_poly.pdbx_seq_one_letter_code
_entity_poly.pdbx_strand_id
1 'polypeptide(L)'
;CCSTGSQHWGLELDCQPFPHCIIRNFIQSDSFTENLQRELLDLNFHEKSNDLYKFNQSDDLKKRKEPHITGLRAALFGLFRSWLGEVLGVELEPTVDVSCAKYQYTDVLLCHDDELEGRRVAFILYLVPPWESSDGGTLDLFSTDDHFQPHSVVKSLVPSWNTLVLFEVSPVSFHQVAEVLSEDKCRLSLSGWFHGPSLERPPRHIEPPFPRSPHLPRDETLLLEWLNPLYLDVDYQSQVQQEFEDSSEIQLKNFLKEEKFKEVSEALRSTDVQWTKQGPPNRRCYEVASLESFPQCVSACWELLCSEAFFLLLSNFTGLRLHYLSPGDEDEEEEKDQEDEEEREATGSSGDTPSANKNYKEPSTPVCVGELRRWAHGGYTLLHDGDASRAEYALDLLLPLSCPDWQTEFGGFTSYVANEEDEELLMVYPEENSLALVYRDKETLKFVKHINHRSSTLPIGDSCRRAVYDFSFVYYE
;
A
#
# COMPACT_ATOMS: atom_id res chain seq x y z
N CYS A 1 31.58 -6.28 21.78
CA CYS A 1 31.89 -5.34 22.88
C CYS A 1 30.84 -4.25 22.95
N CYS A 2 29.62 -4.54 23.42
CA CYS A 2 28.56 -3.53 23.49
C CYS A 2 27.78 -3.67 24.81
N SER A 3 28.18 -2.90 25.82
CA SER A 3 27.36 -2.51 26.98
C SER A 3 28.20 -1.68 27.94
N THR A 4 28.60 -0.48 27.52
CA THR A 4 28.97 0.60 28.44
C THR A 4 28.53 1.91 27.80
N GLY A 5 27.41 2.46 28.25
CA GLY A 5 26.96 3.80 27.90
C GLY A 5 27.98 4.83 28.41
N SER A 6 28.91 5.21 27.53
CA SER A 6 29.80 6.34 27.76
C SER A 6 29.09 7.61 27.27
N GLN A 7 28.41 8.31 28.17
CA GLN A 7 27.83 9.67 27.97
C GLN A 7 28.90 10.77 27.86
N HIS A 8 30.06 10.47 27.30
CA HIS A 8 31.06 11.49 27.05
C HIS A 8 30.90 11.97 25.59
N TRP A 9 30.79 13.30 25.41
CA TRP A 9 30.81 14.03 24.12
C TRP A 9 29.53 14.04 23.26
N GLY A 10 28.37 13.67 23.78
CA GLY A 10 27.10 13.77 23.02
C GLY A 10 26.91 12.68 21.95
N LEU A 11 27.81 11.69 21.92
CA LEU A 11 27.75 10.50 21.09
C LEU A 11 27.12 9.34 21.85
N GLU A 12 26.15 8.67 21.24
CA GLU A 12 25.46 7.50 21.75
C GLU A 12 25.49 6.40 20.69
N LEU A 13 25.92 5.21 21.06
CA LEU A 13 25.95 4.04 20.19
C LEU A 13 25.08 2.95 20.82
N ASP A 14 24.17 2.41 20.03
CA ASP A 14 23.32 1.29 20.42
C ASP A 14 23.27 0.28 19.26
N CYS A 15 23.11 -0.99 19.60
CA CYS A 15 23.07 -2.09 18.65
C CYS A 15 21.72 -2.80 18.63
N GLN A 16 20.71 -2.25 19.31
CA GLN A 16 19.35 -2.79 19.34
C GLN A 16 18.37 -1.76 18.78
N PRO A 17 17.54 -2.10 17.78
CA PRO A 17 17.41 -3.41 17.14
C PRO A 17 18.55 -3.76 16.16
N PHE A 18 19.26 -2.74 15.69
CA PHE A 18 20.47 -2.88 14.85
C PHE A 18 21.47 -1.76 15.19
N PRO A 19 22.74 -1.85 14.73
CA PRO A 19 23.75 -0.82 14.97
C PRO A 19 23.33 0.56 14.45
N HIS A 20 23.16 1.50 15.38
CA HIS A 20 22.86 2.89 15.09
C HIS A 20 23.56 3.82 16.08
N CYS A 21 23.92 5.00 15.62
CA CYS A 21 24.65 6.01 16.38
C CYS A 21 23.93 7.35 16.32
N ILE A 22 23.90 8.06 17.45
CA ILE A 22 23.33 9.39 17.59
C ILE A 22 24.45 10.34 18.05
N ILE A 23 24.68 11.41 17.31
CA ILE A 23 25.68 12.43 17.60
C ILE A 23 24.98 13.78 17.76
N ARG A 24 24.84 14.24 19.00
CA ARG A 24 24.22 15.53 19.33
C ARG A 24 25.24 16.65 19.18
N ASN A 25 24.79 17.83 18.75
CA ASN A 25 25.64 18.99 18.46
C ASN A 25 26.74 18.65 17.44
N PHE A 26 26.35 17.97 16.36
CA PHE A 26 27.27 17.43 15.36
C PHE A 26 28.18 18.51 14.75
N ILE A 27 27.61 19.66 14.39
CA ILE A 27 28.35 20.81 13.88
C ILE A 27 28.58 21.80 15.02
N GLN A 28 29.83 22.12 15.33
CA GLN A 28 30.18 22.96 16.48
C GLN A 28 29.79 24.44 16.33
N SER A 29 29.69 24.96 15.10
CA SER A 29 29.40 26.38 14.87
C SER A 29 27.90 26.59 14.72
N ASP A 30 27.27 27.18 15.75
CA ASP A 30 25.85 27.55 15.72
C ASP A 30 25.53 28.44 14.52
N SER A 31 26.37 29.46 14.27
CA SER A 31 26.20 30.35 13.13
C SER A 31 26.25 29.61 11.79
N PHE A 32 27.05 28.55 11.66
CA PHE A 32 27.05 27.72 10.46
C PHE A 32 25.73 26.98 10.30
N THR A 33 25.21 26.35 11.38
CA THR A 33 23.95 25.60 11.33
C THR A 33 22.74 26.47 11.04
N GLU A 34 22.68 27.68 11.59
CA GLU A 34 21.61 28.65 11.31
C GLU A 34 21.64 29.14 9.86
N ASN A 35 22.83 29.44 9.32
CA ASN A 35 22.97 29.85 7.93
C ASN A 35 22.69 28.68 6.97
N LEU A 36 23.11 27.45 7.33
CA LEU A 36 22.78 26.24 6.58
C LEU A 36 21.26 26.03 6.51
N GLN A 37 20.56 26.13 7.65
CA GLN A 37 19.10 26.01 7.66
C GLN A 37 18.45 27.06 6.75
N ARG A 38 18.92 28.31 6.78
CA ARG A 38 18.43 29.37 5.89
C ARG A 38 18.63 29.03 4.40
N GLU A 39 19.84 28.61 4.02
CA GLU A 39 20.11 28.18 2.63
C GLU A 39 19.21 27.00 2.21
N LEU A 40 18.96 26.04 3.10
CA LEU A 40 18.12 24.88 2.81
C LEU A 40 16.63 25.24 2.69
N LEU A 41 16.15 26.18 3.52
CA LEU A 41 14.75 26.62 3.47
C LEU A 41 14.45 27.39 2.18
N ASP A 42 15.45 28.08 1.61
CA ASP A 42 15.39 28.82 0.35
C ASP A 42 15.45 27.93 -0.91
N LEU A 43 15.67 26.61 -0.75
CA LEU A 43 15.63 25.67 -1.88
C LEU A 43 14.19 25.48 -2.41
N ASN A 44 14.11 25.06 -3.67
CA ASN A 44 12.86 24.53 -4.22
C ASN A 44 12.62 23.13 -3.65
N PHE A 45 11.38 22.87 -3.25
CA PHE A 45 10.93 21.56 -2.81
C PHE A 45 9.81 21.07 -3.72
N HIS A 46 9.81 19.76 -3.94
CA HIS A 46 8.84 19.06 -4.75
C HIS A 46 8.14 18.04 -3.85
N GLU A 47 6.82 17.99 -3.92
CA GLU A 47 6.06 16.95 -3.24
C GLU A 47 6.44 15.60 -3.86
N LYS A 48 6.71 14.63 -3.00
CA LYS A 48 6.93 13.23 -3.34
C LYS A 48 5.88 12.41 -2.61
N SER A 49 5.11 11.65 -3.37
CA SER A 49 4.05 10.80 -2.84
C SER A 49 3.97 9.51 -3.63
N ASN A 50 4.04 8.38 -2.95
CA ASN A 50 3.75 7.04 -3.47
C ASN A 50 3.14 6.20 -2.32
N ASP A 51 2.99 4.90 -2.47
CA ASP A 51 2.54 4.01 -1.40
C ASP A 51 3.36 4.16 -0.10
N LEU A 52 4.69 4.23 -0.20
CA LEU A 52 5.62 4.24 0.92
C LEU A 52 5.69 5.59 1.66
N TYR A 53 5.54 6.71 0.97
CA TYR A 53 5.78 8.02 1.56
C TYR A 53 4.87 9.14 1.05
N LYS A 54 4.84 10.21 1.83
CA LYS A 54 4.37 11.54 1.42
C LYS A 54 5.19 12.59 2.16
N PHE A 55 5.98 13.39 1.46
CA PHE A 55 6.75 14.51 2.02
C PHE A 55 7.26 15.43 0.91
N ASN A 56 7.96 16.50 1.26
CA ASN A 56 8.57 17.42 0.32
C ASN A 56 10.09 17.23 0.27
N GLN A 57 10.68 17.05 -0.92
CA GLN A 57 12.12 16.86 -1.11
C GLN A 57 12.71 17.95 -1.99
N SER A 58 13.91 18.43 -1.66
CA SER A 58 14.68 19.30 -2.56
C SER A 58 15.27 18.52 -3.73
N ASP A 59 15.77 19.22 -4.74
CA ASP A 59 16.76 18.63 -5.66
C ASP A 59 17.94 18.04 -4.87
N ASP A 60 18.63 17.07 -5.48
CA ASP A 60 19.90 16.55 -4.97
C ASP A 60 20.92 17.69 -4.74
N LEU A 61 21.62 17.64 -3.61
CA LEU A 61 22.50 18.73 -3.19
C LEU A 61 23.91 18.60 -3.75
N LYS A 62 24.25 17.56 -4.52
CA LYS A 62 25.61 17.31 -5.04
C LYS A 62 26.22 18.49 -5.78
N LYS A 63 25.41 19.18 -6.60
CA LYS A 63 25.88 20.27 -7.50
C LYS A 63 25.56 21.68 -6.99
N ARG A 64 24.92 21.80 -5.81
CA ARG A 64 24.57 23.07 -5.18
C ARG A 64 25.82 23.89 -4.84
N LYS A 65 25.76 25.23 -4.90
CA LYS A 65 26.96 26.12 -4.79
C LYS A 65 26.90 27.07 -3.61
N GLU A 66 25.79 27.08 -2.89
CA GLU A 66 25.56 27.83 -1.68
C GLU A 66 26.65 27.45 -0.65
N PRO A 67 27.26 28.43 0.04
CA PRO A 67 28.49 28.21 0.79
C PRO A 67 28.34 27.26 1.97
N HIS A 68 27.21 27.27 2.70
CA HIS A 68 27.01 26.38 3.85
C HIS A 68 26.65 24.96 3.39
N ILE A 69 25.85 24.80 2.33
CA ILE A 69 25.62 23.48 1.70
C ILE A 69 26.96 22.90 1.20
N THR A 70 27.79 23.72 0.55
CA THR A 70 29.11 23.30 0.07
C THR A 70 30.04 22.89 1.21
N GLY A 71 30.08 23.69 2.29
CA GLY A 71 30.86 23.38 3.49
C GLY A 71 30.41 22.09 4.16
N LEU A 72 29.10 21.85 4.26
CA LEU A 72 28.54 20.63 4.82
C LEU A 72 28.96 19.41 4.01
N ARG A 73 28.83 19.45 2.67
CA ARG A 73 29.24 18.33 1.81
C ARG A 73 30.72 18.00 1.98
N ALA A 74 31.58 19.02 2.04
CA ALA A 74 33.01 18.83 2.25
C ALA A 74 33.31 18.18 3.62
N ALA A 75 32.56 18.55 4.66
CA ALA A 75 32.69 17.96 5.98
C ALA A 75 32.21 16.50 6.02
N LEU A 76 31.00 16.22 5.52
CA LEU A 76 30.37 14.89 5.53
C LEU A 76 31.11 13.90 4.62
N PHE A 77 31.27 14.22 3.34
CA PHE A 77 31.82 13.29 2.35
C PHE A 77 33.37 13.35 2.26
N GLY A 78 34.00 14.27 2.99
CA GLY A 78 35.45 14.37 3.11
C GLY A 78 35.97 13.73 4.40
N LEU A 79 36.15 14.56 5.43
CA LEU A 79 36.76 14.14 6.71
C LEU A 79 35.90 13.12 7.44
N PHE A 80 34.60 13.36 7.53
CA PHE A 80 33.70 12.49 8.30
C PHE A 80 33.54 11.11 7.66
N ARG A 81 33.37 11.03 6.33
CA ARG A 81 33.38 9.75 5.59
C ARG A 81 34.66 8.96 5.82
N SER A 82 35.82 9.61 5.77
CA SER A 82 37.11 8.93 5.96
C SER A 82 37.21 8.34 7.37
N TRP A 83 36.86 9.12 8.39
CA TRP A 83 36.77 8.65 9.77
C TRP A 83 35.76 7.50 9.94
N LEU A 84 34.58 7.60 9.33
CA LEU A 84 33.54 6.58 9.42
C LEU A 84 34.00 5.25 8.78
N GLY A 85 34.68 5.32 7.64
CA GLY A 85 35.27 4.14 6.99
C GLY A 85 36.33 3.45 7.87
N GLU A 86 37.17 4.23 8.55
CA GLU A 86 38.15 3.71 9.52
C GLU A 86 37.47 3.02 10.71
N VAL A 87 36.39 3.62 11.25
CA VAL A 87 35.61 3.04 12.37
C VAL A 87 34.95 1.73 11.98
N LEU A 88 34.38 1.65 10.78
CA LEU A 88 33.66 0.48 10.29
C LEU A 88 34.60 -0.60 9.71
N GLY A 89 35.86 -0.25 9.41
CA GLY A 89 36.79 -1.14 8.72
C GLY A 89 36.37 -1.42 7.27
N VAL A 90 35.64 -0.50 6.64
CA VAL A 90 35.15 -0.61 5.25
C VAL A 90 35.56 0.63 4.45
N GLU A 91 35.92 0.43 3.19
CA GLU A 91 36.17 1.54 2.28
C GLU A 91 34.83 2.13 1.81
N LEU A 92 34.56 3.38 2.20
CA LEU A 92 33.39 4.13 1.74
C LEU A 92 33.75 4.95 0.51
N GLU A 93 32.89 4.95 -0.51
CA GLU A 93 33.08 5.69 -1.75
C GLU A 93 32.95 7.21 -1.55
N PRO A 94 33.65 8.04 -2.35
CA PRO A 94 33.51 9.50 -2.31
C PRO A 94 32.19 10.02 -2.91
N THR A 95 31.28 9.13 -3.30
CA THR A 95 29.97 9.46 -3.88
C THR A 95 29.19 10.36 -2.92
N VAL A 96 28.79 11.53 -3.43
CA VAL A 96 27.94 12.47 -2.72
C VAL A 96 26.49 12.14 -3.05
N ASP A 97 25.77 11.72 -2.03
CA ASP A 97 24.35 11.36 -2.08
C ASP A 97 23.66 11.97 -0.86
N VAL A 98 23.03 13.12 -1.06
CA VAL A 98 22.38 13.88 0.01
C VAL A 98 21.30 14.78 -0.54
N SER A 99 20.13 14.72 0.08
CA SER A 99 18.96 15.56 -0.22
C SER A 99 18.47 16.26 1.04
N CYS A 100 17.66 17.31 0.87
CA CYS A 100 16.95 17.96 1.96
C CYS A 100 15.48 17.51 1.92
N ALA A 101 14.94 17.12 3.07
CA ALA A 101 13.55 16.72 3.22
C ALA A 101 12.83 17.64 4.21
N LYS A 102 11.58 17.99 3.88
CA LYS A 102 10.62 18.71 4.71
C LYS A 102 9.42 17.79 4.94
N TYR A 103 9.15 17.49 6.20
CA TYR A 103 7.90 16.85 6.61
C TYR A 103 7.06 17.87 7.37
N GLN A 104 5.83 18.07 6.92
CA GLN A 104 4.81 18.89 7.55
C GLN A 104 3.64 18.01 8.00
N TYR A 105 2.61 18.61 8.58
CA TYR A 105 1.44 17.87 9.05
C TYR A 105 0.93 16.85 8.03
N THR A 106 0.72 15.62 8.46
CA THR A 106 0.34 14.42 7.68
C THR A 106 1.42 13.75 6.84
N ASP A 107 2.60 14.35 6.70
CA ASP A 107 3.72 13.75 5.97
C ASP A 107 4.31 12.57 6.77
N VAL A 108 4.72 11.52 6.05
CA VAL A 108 5.16 10.23 6.59
C VAL A 108 6.14 9.54 5.60
N LEU A 109 7.00 8.68 6.13
CA LEU A 109 7.77 7.70 5.34
C LEU A 109 7.68 6.36 6.08
N LEU A 110 6.96 5.40 5.52
CA LEU A 110 6.60 4.14 6.18
C LEU A 110 7.78 3.15 6.28
N CYS A 111 7.52 1.96 6.81
CA CYS A 111 8.55 0.97 7.13
C CYS A 111 9.32 0.49 5.88
N HIS A 112 10.63 0.72 5.88
CA HIS A 112 11.57 0.30 4.83
C HIS A 112 12.96 0.05 5.43
N ASP A 113 13.86 -0.59 4.69
CA ASP A 113 15.20 -1.00 5.14
C ASP A 113 16.35 -0.18 4.52
N ASP A 114 16.03 0.78 3.64
CA ASP A 114 16.96 1.60 2.86
C ASP A 114 17.83 0.82 1.85
N GLU A 115 17.52 -0.46 1.62
CA GLU A 115 18.35 -1.36 0.82
C GLU A 115 18.33 -0.98 -0.66
N LEU A 116 19.46 -0.49 -1.16
CA LEU A 116 19.74 -0.27 -2.58
C LEU A 116 21.23 -0.50 -2.79
N GLU A 117 21.61 -1.05 -3.95
CA GLU A 117 23.00 -1.40 -4.25
C GLU A 117 23.96 -0.21 -4.02
N GLY A 118 25.05 -0.46 -3.29
CA GLY A 118 26.04 0.56 -2.95
C GLY A 118 25.75 1.32 -1.66
N ARG A 119 24.51 1.38 -1.16
CA ARG A 119 24.22 2.07 0.11
C ARG A 119 24.77 1.27 1.30
N ARG A 120 25.68 1.87 2.08
CA ARG A 120 26.31 1.20 3.24
C ARG A 120 25.92 1.79 4.58
N VAL A 121 25.83 3.12 4.68
CA VAL A 121 25.48 3.81 5.92
C VAL A 121 24.49 4.91 5.59
N ALA A 122 23.28 4.81 6.13
CA ALA A 122 22.30 5.88 6.08
C ALA A 122 22.64 6.93 7.14
N PHE A 123 22.39 8.20 6.82
CA PHE A 123 22.54 9.30 7.77
C PHE A 123 21.39 10.29 7.67
N ILE A 124 21.05 10.89 8.81
CA ILE A 124 20.03 11.93 8.92
C ILE A 124 20.55 13.02 9.86
N LEU A 125 20.70 14.25 9.37
CA LEU A 125 21.03 15.43 10.15
C LEU A 125 19.79 16.31 10.32
N TYR A 126 19.33 16.46 11.56
CA TYR A 126 18.12 17.22 11.89
C TYR A 126 18.43 18.71 12.09
N LEU A 127 17.63 19.57 11.45
CA LEU A 127 17.64 21.04 11.61
C LEU A 127 16.23 21.54 11.95
N VAL A 128 15.62 20.89 12.94
CA VAL A 128 14.25 21.11 13.39
C VAL A 128 14.15 22.19 14.48
N PRO A 129 13.02 22.92 14.59
CA PRO A 129 12.73 23.72 15.78
C PRO A 129 12.62 22.83 17.04
N PRO A 130 12.39 23.38 18.26
CA PRO A 130 12.07 22.56 19.43
C PRO A 130 10.97 21.53 19.12
N TRP A 131 11.31 20.25 19.30
CA TRP A 131 10.51 19.10 18.88
C TRP A 131 10.30 18.13 20.05
N GLU A 132 9.09 17.61 20.16
CA GLU A 132 8.67 16.68 21.21
C GLU A 132 8.05 15.43 20.58
N SER A 133 7.95 14.33 21.33
CA SER A 133 7.34 13.09 20.82
C SER A 133 5.89 13.29 20.33
N SER A 134 5.15 14.24 20.91
CA SER A 134 3.76 14.54 20.51
C SER A 134 3.65 15.26 19.16
N ASP A 135 4.74 15.85 18.66
CA ASP A 135 4.76 16.47 17.33
C ASP A 135 4.82 15.41 16.20
N GLY A 136 5.01 14.13 16.55
CA GLY A 136 5.23 13.06 15.58
C GLY A 136 6.59 13.17 14.91
N GLY A 137 6.74 12.66 13.67
CA GLY A 137 7.99 12.81 12.91
C GLY A 137 9.19 12.07 13.51
N THR A 138 8.97 11.12 14.42
CA THR A 138 10.04 10.33 15.05
C THR A 138 10.69 9.41 14.03
N LEU A 139 11.98 9.12 14.21
CA LEU A 139 12.63 8.01 13.52
C LEU A 139 12.41 6.75 14.36
N ASP A 140 11.51 5.89 13.89
CA ASP A 140 11.16 4.64 14.57
C ASP A 140 11.99 3.50 13.98
N LEU A 141 12.57 2.67 14.85
CA LEU A 141 13.38 1.51 14.48
C LEU A 141 12.64 0.23 14.87
N PHE A 142 12.54 -0.72 13.94
CA PHE A 142 11.79 -1.96 14.11
C PHE A 142 12.70 -3.11 14.57
N SER A 143 12.14 -3.97 15.42
CA SER A 143 12.65 -5.33 15.61
C SER A 143 12.35 -6.19 14.38
N THR A 144 13.08 -7.27 14.21
CA THR A 144 12.83 -8.28 13.17
C THR A 144 12.46 -9.63 13.78
N ASP A 145 11.69 -10.42 13.03
CA ASP A 145 11.34 -11.80 13.36
C ASP A 145 12.35 -12.83 12.79
N ASP A 146 12.06 -14.11 12.99
CA ASP A 146 12.90 -15.23 12.51
C ASP A 146 12.96 -15.33 10.98
N HIS A 147 12.12 -14.59 10.25
CA HIS A 147 12.08 -14.51 8.80
C HIS A 147 12.70 -13.20 8.26
N PHE A 148 13.40 -12.45 9.12
CA PHE A 148 13.99 -11.15 8.79
C PHE A 148 12.93 -10.13 8.31
N GLN A 149 11.68 -10.26 8.75
CA GLN A 149 10.63 -9.27 8.49
C GLN A 149 10.50 -8.33 9.69
N PRO A 150 10.15 -7.04 9.49
CA PRO A 150 9.91 -6.12 10.59
C PRO A 150 8.70 -6.58 11.41
N HIS A 151 8.79 -6.44 12.73
CA HIS A 151 7.74 -6.85 13.65
C HIS A 151 7.10 -5.65 14.36
N SER A 152 7.83 -5.01 15.27
CA SER A 152 7.32 -3.88 16.06
C SER A 152 8.38 -2.82 16.28
N VAL A 153 7.93 -1.57 16.41
CA VAL A 153 8.79 -0.45 16.80
C VAL A 153 9.30 -0.69 18.22
N VAL A 154 10.62 -0.80 18.37
CA VAL A 154 11.28 -1.00 19.68
C VAL A 154 12.09 0.20 20.14
N LYS A 155 12.40 1.13 19.23
CA LYS A 155 13.05 2.41 19.54
C LYS A 155 12.42 3.51 18.71
N SER A 156 12.18 4.67 19.32
CA SER A 156 11.63 5.85 18.66
C SER A 156 12.48 7.06 19.02
N LEU A 157 13.14 7.64 18.03
CA LEU A 157 14.08 8.74 18.19
C LEU A 157 13.40 10.06 17.83
N VAL A 158 13.27 10.94 18.82
CA VAL A 158 12.74 12.30 18.62
C VAL A 158 13.83 13.15 17.93
N PRO A 159 13.54 13.78 16.77
CA PRO A 159 14.51 14.63 16.11
C PRO A 159 14.80 15.86 16.99
N SER A 160 16.04 16.33 16.98
CA SER A 160 16.41 17.57 17.69
C SER A 160 17.47 18.33 16.92
N TRP A 161 17.52 19.65 17.11
CA TRP A 161 18.43 20.54 16.40
C TRP A 161 19.88 20.04 16.43
N ASN A 162 20.52 20.03 15.26
CA ASN A 162 21.93 19.69 15.09
C ASN A 162 22.30 18.29 15.64
N THR A 163 21.38 17.34 15.50
CA THR A 163 21.61 15.93 15.83
C THR A 163 21.74 15.12 14.55
N LEU A 164 22.85 14.39 14.42
CA LEU A 164 23.10 13.42 13.37
C LEU A 164 22.75 12.02 13.88
N VAL A 165 21.97 11.26 13.12
CA VAL A 165 21.75 9.83 13.32
C VAL A 165 22.37 9.07 12.16
N LEU A 166 23.01 7.94 12.45
CA LEU A 166 23.68 7.06 11.50
C LEU A 166 23.26 5.62 11.79
N PHE A 167 23.07 4.81 10.75
CA PHE A 167 22.92 3.37 10.92
C PHE A 167 23.40 2.64 9.67
N GLU A 168 23.85 1.40 9.87
CA GLU A 168 24.27 0.52 8.79
C GLU A 168 23.04 0.05 7.99
N VAL A 169 23.11 0.19 6.67
CA VAL A 169 22.09 -0.35 5.77
C VAL A 169 22.30 -1.86 5.70
N SER A 170 21.27 -2.61 6.06
CA SER A 170 21.31 -4.07 6.15
C SER A 170 19.92 -4.67 5.93
N PRO A 171 19.81 -5.98 5.69
CA PRO A 171 18.52 -6.65 5.54
C PRO A 171 17.59 -6.61 6.77
N VAL A 172 18.03 -6.00 7.88
CA VAL A 172 17.27 -5.87 9.13
C VAL A 172 17.18 -4.43 9.62
N SER A 173 17.69 -3.44 8.89
CA SER A 173 17.67 -2.02 9.29
C SER A 173 16.32 -1.34 9.05
N PHE A 174 15.23 -2.03 9.37
CA PHE A 174 13.88 -1.54 9.15
C PHE A 174 13.58 -0.34 10.04
N HIS A 175 13.14 0.75 9.42
CA HIS A 175 12.82 1.99 10.08
C HIS A 175 11.73 2.76 9.34
N GLN A 176 11.16 3.78 9.98
CA GLN A 176 10.20 4.70 9.38
C GLN A 176 10.40 6.11 9.94
N VAL A 177 9.90 7.12 9.22
CA VAL A 177 9.59 8.44 9.80
C VAL A 177 8.10 8.44 10.13
N ALA A 178 7.77 8.39 11.42
CA ALA A 178 6.40 8.46 11.89
C ALA A 178 5.71 9.73 11.36
N GLU A 179 4.40 9.68 11.19
CA GLU A 179 3.62 10.81 10.72
C GLU A 179 3.90 12.07 11.55
N VAL A 180 4.08 13.23 10.91
CA VAL A 180 4.14 14.51 11.60
C VAL A 180 2.73 14.95 12.00
N LEU A 181 2.53 15.14 13.30
CA LEU A 181 1.23 15.48 13.91
C LEU A 181 1.12 16.98 14.25
N SER A 182 2.24 17.70 14.29
CA SER A 182 2.22 19.16 14.48
C SER A 182 1.72 19.85 13.21
N GLU A 183 0.73 20.73 13.37
CA GLU A 183 0.15 21.54 12.28
C GLU A 183 0.99 22.77 11.91
N ASP A 184 1.84 23.23 12.82
CA ASP A 184 2.55 24.51 12.75
C ASP A 184 4.07 24.38 12.61
N LYS A 185 4.65 23.21 12.87
CA LYS A 185 6.09 22.97 12.77
C LYS A 185 6.46 22.26 11.47
N CYS A 186 7.70 22.45 11.04
CA CYS A 186 8.29 21.79 9.89
C CYS A 186 9.52 20.97 10.34
N ARG A 187 9.49 19.67 10.09
CA ARG A 187 10.61 18.77 10.34
C ARG A 187 11.55 18.84 9.14
N LEU A 188 12.58 19.67 9.25
CA LEU A 188 13.65 19.80 8.26
C LEU A 188 14.81 18.85 8.58
N SER A 189 15.24 18.07 7.60
CA SER A 189 16.41 17.21 7.71
C SER A 189 17.20 17.13 6.41
N LEU A 190 18.51 16.96 6.54
CA LEU A 190 19.36 16.46 5.48
C LEU A 190 19.50 14.95 5.65
N SER A 191 19.25 14.17 4.60
CA SER A 191 19.45 12.73 4.65
C SER A 191 20.12 12.23 3.38
N GLY A 192 20.79 11.10 3.51
CA GLY A 192 21.49 10.46 2.41
C GLY A 192 22.27 9.24 2.86
N TRP A 193 23.16 8.78 1.98
CA TRP A 193 23.92 7.56 2.21
C TRP A 193 25.42 7.76 1.94
N PHE A 194 26.24 7.14 2.77
CA PHE A 194 27.62 6.82 2.40
C PHE A 194 27.63 5.51 1.63
N HIS A 195 28.19 5.56 0.42
CA HIS A 195 28.25 4.40 -0.47
C HIS A 195 29.47 3.53 -0.17
N GLY A 196 29.41 2.24 -0.49
CA GLY A 196 30.45 1.26 -0.27
C GLY A 196 30.00 -0.15 -0.68
N PRO A 197 30.80 -1.19 -0.40
CA PRO A 197 30.44 -2.58 -0.71
C PRO A 197 29.10 -2.98 -0.08
N SER A 198 28.16 -3.43 -0.91
CA SER A 198 26.86 -3.94 -0.47
C SER A 198 27.01 -5.15 0.45
N LEU A 199 26.13 -5.28 1.43
CA LEU A 199 26.00 -6.51 2.22
C LEU A 199 25.26 -7.59 1.43
N GLU A 200 25.59 -8.86 1.68
CA GLU A 200 24.83 -9.98 1.09
C GLU A 200 23.41 -10.02 1.68
N ARG A 201 22.41 -10.10 0.79
CA ARG A 201 21.01 -10.24 1.20
C ARG A 201 20.65 -11.72 1.34
N PRO A 202 19.98 -12.13 2.44
CA PRO A 202 19.36 -13.45 2.49
C PRO A 202 18.26 -13.57 1.43
N PRO A 203 17.91 -14.81 1.01
CA PRO A 203 16.75 -15.04 0.16
C PRO A 203 15.50 -14.40 0.79
N ARG A 204 14.69 -13.76 -0.06
CA ARG A 204 13.47 -13.08 0.40
C ARG A 204 12.49 -14.09 0.96
N HIS A 205 11.86 -13.72 2.07
CA HIS A 205 10.74 -14.49 2.61
C HIS A 205 9.55 -14.39 1.66
N ILE A 206 8.98 -15.55 1.30
CA ILE A 206 7.78 -15.65 0.46
C ILE A 206 6.62 -16.01 1.38
N GLU A 207 5.65 -15.10 1.53
CA GLU A 207 4.44 -15.36 2.29
C GLU A 207 3.61 -16.45 1.61
N PRO A 208 3.00 -17.38 2.38
CA PRO A 208 2.09 -18.35 1.80
C PRO A 208 0.91 -17.63 1.12
N PRO A 209 0.41 -18.14 -0.03
CA PRO A 209 -0.77 -17.58 -0.66
C PRO A 209 -2.00 -17.77 0.24
N PHE A 210 -2.93 -16.83 0.15
CA PHE A 210 -4.20 -16.97 0.85
C PHE A 210 -5.00 -18.16 0.27
N PRO A 211 -5.72 -18.92 1.11
CA PRO A 211 -6.58 -20.01 0.64
C PRO A 211 -7.69 -19.44 -0.26
N ARG A 212 -7.81 -19.99 -1.47
CA ARG A 212 -8.91 -19.68 -2.39
C ARG A 212 -10.02 -20.71 -2.21
N SER A 213 -11.27 -20.28 -2.31
CA SER A 213 -12.45 -21.14 -2.17
C SER A 213 -13.37 -21.02 -3.39
N PRO A 214 -14.00 -22.11 -3.86
CA PRO A 214 -15.04 -22.02 -4.88
C PRO A 214 -16.30 -21.36 -4.30
N HIS A 215 -17.25 -21.05 -5.18
CA HIS A 215 -18.55 -20.51 -4.80
C HIS A 215 -19.34 -21.45 -3.87
N LEU A 216 -20.18 -20.86 -3.02
CA LEU A 216 -21.14 -21.56 -2.17
C LEU A 216 -22.43 -21.84 -2.97
N PRO A 217 -23.01 -23.04 -2.92
CA PRO A 217 -24.21 -23.40 -3.68
C PRO A 217 -25.45 -22.72 -3.10
N ARG A 218 -25.72 -21.51 -3.61
CA ARG A 218 -26.79 -20.59 -3.19
C ARG A 218 -27.38 -19.93 -4.41
N ASP A 219 -28.71 -19.94 -4.50
CA ASP A 219 -29.47 -19.51 -5.67
C ASP A 219 -29.74 -17.98 -5.70
N GLU A 220 -30.40 -17.54 -6.75
CA GLU A 220 -30.75 -16.14 -7.02
C GLU A 220 -31.63 -15.48 -5.94
N THR A 221 -32.27 -16.24 -5.05
CA THR A 221 -33.10 -15.66 -3.98
C THR A 221 -32.29 -14.77 -3.06
N LEU A 222 -31.01 -15.07 -2.89
CA LEU A 222 -30.07 -14.27 -2.10
C LEU A 222 -29.80 -12.92 -2.78
N LEU A 223 -29.66 -12.88 -4.11
CA LEU A 223 -29.50 -11.63 -4.85
C LEU A 223 -30.75 -10.74 -4.69
N LEU A 224 -31.93 -11.33 -4.86
CA LEU A 224 -33.22 -10.64 -4.72
C LEU A 224 -33.44 -10.10 -3.29
N GLU A 225 -32.91 -10.76 -2.27
CA GLU A 225 -33.00 -10.30 -0.89
C GLU A 225 -32.09 -9.08 -0.65
N TRP A 226 -30.85 -9.11 -1.14
CA TRP A 226 -29.78 -8.20 -0.73
C TRP A 226 -29.52 -7.02 -1.66
N LEU A 227 -29.65 -7.22 -2.96
CA LEU A 227 -29.18 -6.26 -3.96
C LEU A 227 -30.27 -5.26 -4.34
N ASN A 228 -29.84 -4.05 -4.68
CA ASN A 228 -30.70 -3.07 -5.31
C ASN A 228 -31.25 -3.64 -6.64
N PRO A 229 -32.59 -3.70 -6.83
CA PRO A 229 -33.19 -4.35 -7.99
C PRO A 229 -32.72 -3.83 -9.36
N LEU A 230 -32.20 -2.59 -9.41
CA LEU A 230 -31.60 -2.03 -10.62
C LEU A 230 -30.48 -2.93 -11.19
N TYR A 231 -29.66 -3.51 -10.32
CA TYR A 231 -28.53 -4.36 -10.69
C TYR A 231 -28.94 -5.79 -11.09
N LEU A 232 -30.22 -6.14 -10.97
CA LEU A 232 -30.78 -7.42 -11.38
C LEU A 232 -31.52 -7.33 -12.73
N ASP A 233 -31.65 -6.13 -13.28
CA ASP A 233 -32.23 -5.90 -14.59
C ASP A 233 -31.21 -6.28 -15.69
N VAL A 234 -31.64 -7.10 -16.65
CA VAL A 234 -30.76 -7.66 -17.69
C VAL A 234 -30.25 -6.59 -18.65
N ASP A 235 -31.11 -5.63 -19.03
CA ASP A 235 -30.71 -4.54 -19.93
C ASP A 235 -29.71 -3.60 -19.25
N TYR A 236 -29.85 -3.42 -17.94
CA TYR A 236 -28.89 -2.65 -17.14
C TYR A 236 -27.57 -3.42 -16.91
N GLN A 237 -27.61 -4.74 -16.67
CA GLN A 237 -26.41 -5.58 -16.61
C GLN A 237 -25.58 -5.47 -17.90
N SER A 238 -26.23 -5.49 -19.06
CA SER A 238 -25.54 -5.33 -20.35
C SER A 238 -24.86 -3.96 -20.48
N GLN A 239 -25.47 -2.88 -19.98
CA GLN A 239 -24.84 -1.56 -19.96
C GLN A 239 -23.62 -1.52 -19.02
N VAL A 240 -23.75 -2.13 -17.84
CA VAL A 240 -22.64 -2.27 -16.87
C VAL A 240 -21.49 -3.05 -17.47
N GLN A 241 -21.77 -4.14 -18.17
CA GLN A 241 -20.76 -4.94 -18.87
C GLN A 241 -20.04 -4.13 -19.95
N GLN A 242 -20.79 -3.41 -20.78
CA GLN A 242 -20.20 -2.58 -21.83
C GLN A 242 -19.26 -1.52 -21.26
N GLU A 243 -19.67 -0.82 -20.19
CA GLU A 243 -18.83 0.17 -19.52
C GLU A 243 -17.58 -0.49 -18.90
N PHE A 244 -17.74 -1.66 -18.29
CA PHE A 244 -16.63 -2.40 -17.72
C PHE A 244 -15.63 -2.90 -18.77
N GLU A 245 -16.09 -3.37 -19.93
CA GLU A 245 -15.20 -3.80 -21.03
C GLU A 245 -14.37 -2.63 -21.60
N ASP A 246 -14.94 -1.42 -21.61
CA ASP A 246 -14.26 -0.22 -22.11
C ASP A 246 -13.13 0.28 -21.17
N SER A 247 -13.31 0.17 -19.85
CA SER A 247 -12.42 0.76 -18.84
C SER A 247 -11.71 -0.25 -17.92
N SER A 248 -12.14 -1.51 -17.91
CA SER A 248 -11.76 -2.55 -16.94
C SER A 248 -12.04 -2.19 -15.46
N GLU A 249 -12.91 -1.20 -15.23
CA GLU A 249 -13.30 -0.76 -13.89
C GLU A 249 -14.73 -0.20 -13.88
N ILE A 250 -15.45 -0.37 -12.77
CA ILE A 250 -16.75 0.28 -12.58
C ILE A 250 -17.08 0.49 -11.11
N GLN A 251 -17.86 1.53 -10.81
CA GLN A 251 -18.36 1.83 -9.46
C GLN A 251 -19.89 1.90 -9.42
N LEU A 252 -20.50 0.89 -8.78
CA LEU A 252 -21.94 0.70 -8.70
C LEU A 252 -22.50 1.23 -7.37
N LYS A 253 -23.15 2.39 -7.39
CA LYS A 253 -23.65 3.09 -6.20
C LYS A 253 -24.96 2.51 -5.66
N ASN A 254 -25.14 2.58 -4.34
CA ASN A 254 -26.30 2.01 -3.65
C ASN A 254 -26.50 0.53 -4.02
N PHE A 255 -25.41 -0.25 -3.97
CA PHE A 255 -25.36 -1.63 -4.44
C PHE A 255 -26.25 -2.56 -3.62
N LEU A 256 -26.09 -2.52 -2.30
CA LEU A 256 -27.00 -3.21 -1.38
C LEU A 256 -28.27 -2.39 -1.19
N LYS A 257 -29.39 -3.06 -0.93
CA LYS A 257 -30.60 -2.38 -0.47
C LYS A 257 -30.31 -1.60 0.81
N GLU A 258 -30.94 -0.43 0.93
CA GLU A 258 -30.66 0.52 2.00
C GLU A 258 -30.86 -0.09 3.40
N GLU A 259 -31.88 -0.93 3.58
CA GLU A 259 -32.14 -1.62 4.85
C GLU A 259 -31.03 -2.62 5.22
N LYS A 260 -30.51 -3.37 4.24
CA LYS A 260 -29.45 -4.37 4.44
C LYS A 260 -28.11 -3.69 4.70
N PHE A 261 -27.80 -2.65 3.93
CA PHE A 261 -26.63 -1.81 4.14
C PHE A 261 -26.62 -1.25 5.58
N LYS A 262 -27.70 -0.59 6.01
CA LYS A 262 -27.80 -0.04 7.37
C LYS A 262 -27.65 -1.09 8.46
N GLU A 263 -28.28 -2.26 8.29
CA GLU A 263 -28.21 -3.38 9.22
C GLU A 263 -26.75 -3.87 9.40
N VAL A 264 -26.03 -4.08 8.30
CA VAL A 264 -24.63 -4.51 8.32
C VAL A 264 -23.74 -3.43 8.94
N SER A 265 -23.87 -2.18 8.51
CA SER A 265 -23.06 -1.06 9.01
C SER A 265 -23.28 -0.80 10.50
N GLU A 266 -24.51 -0.93 11.00
CA GLU A 266 -24.81 -0.82 12.43
C GLU A 266 -24.24 -1.99 13.23
N ALA A 267 -24.33 -3.22 12.71
CA ALA A 267 -23.73 -4.38 13.36
C ALA A 267 -22.22 -4.22 13.54
N LEU A 268 -21.50 -3.77 12.50
CA LEU A 268 -20.05 -3.56 12.56
C LEU A 268 -19.63 -2.47 13.56
N ARG A 269 -20.50 -1.50 13.84
CA ARG A 269 -20.24 -0.44 14.84
C ARG A 269 -20.59 -0.85 16.28
N SER A 270 -21.55 -1.75 16.45
CA SER A 270 -22.17 -2.04 17.76
C SER A 270 -21.79 -3.38 18.37
N THR A 271 -21.24 -4.31 17.59
CA THR A 271 -20.92 -5.67 18.04
C THR A 271 -19.44 -5.87 18.32
N ASP A 272 -19.15 -6.85 19.18
CA ASP A 272 -17.79 -7.24 19.55
C ASP A 272 -17.21 -8.19 18.49
N VAL A 273 -16.99 -7.66 17.28
CA VAL A 273 -16.27 -8.36 16.21
C VAL A 273 -14.81 -8.50 16.61
N GLN A 274 -14.25 -9.70 16.47
CA GLN A 274 -12.85 -9.95 16.82
C GLN A 274 -11.94 -9.53 15.66
N TRP A 275 -11.23 -8.42 15.85
CA TRP A 275 -10.30 -7.85 14.89
C TRP A 275 -8.85 -8.27 15.20
N THR A 276 -8.11 -8.67 14.17
CA THR A 276 -6.69 -9.00 14.26
C THR A 276 -5.89 -8.07 13.35
N LYS A 277 -4.85 -7.45 13.92
CA LYS A 277 -3.94 -6.59 13.15
C LYS A 277 -3.10 -7.43 12.18
N GLN A 278 -3.09 -7.03 10.92
CA GLN A 278 -2.30 -7.61 9.84
C GLN A 278 -0.97 -6.87 9.68
N GLY A 279 0.08 -7.65 9.41
CA GLY A 279 1.44 -7.20 9.12
C GLY A 279 2.07 -8.07 8.03
N PRO A 280 3.40 -8.02 7.84
CA PRO A 280 4.37 -7.17 8.54
C PRO A 280 4.30 -5.68 8.11
N PRO A 281 4.85 -4.74 8.90
CA PRO A 281 4.76 -3.29 8.62
C PRO A 281 5.38 -2.82 7.30
N ASN A 282 6.33 -3.55 6.70
CA ASN A 282 6.85 -3.24 5.36
C ASN A 282 5.91 -3.72 4.22
N ARG A 283 4.73 -4.23 4.54
CA ARG A 283 3.73 -4.71 3.57
C ARG A 283 2.35 -4.15 3.84
N ARG A 284 1.92 -4.19 5.09
CA ARG A 284 0.55 -3.84 5.48
C ARG A 284 0.42 -3.49 6.95
N CYS A 285 -0.55 -2.65 7.24
CA CYS A 285 -1.00 -2.32 8.58
C CYS A 285 -2.50 -2.02 8.52
N TYR A 286 -3.33 -3.01 8.81
CA TYR A 286 -4.78 -2.86 8.92
C TYR A 286 -5.33 -3.97 9.81
N GLU A 287 -6.64 -4.04 10.01
CA GLU A 287 -7.26 -5.09 10.80
C GLU A 287 -8.23 -5.93 9.98
N VAL A 288 -8.26 -7.23 10.23
CA VAL A 288 -9.19 -8.19 9.60
C VAL A 288 -10.04 -8.83 10.68
N ALA A 289 -11.34 -8.96 10.41
CA ALA A 289 -12.26 -9.63 11.31
C ALA A 289 -12.16 -11.16 11.18
N SER A 290 -12.24 -11.86 12.30
CA SER A 290 -12.38 -13.32 12.32
C SER A 290 -13.77 -13.73 11.83
N LEU A 291 -13.83 -14.66 10.87
CA LEU A 291 -15.08 -15.21 10.32
C LEU A 291 -16.00 -15.78 11.41
N GLU A 292 -15.43 -16.41 12.45
CA GLU A 292 -16.21 -17.00 13.56
C GLU A 292 -16.89 -15.95 14.45
N SER A 293 -16.45 -14.69 14.36
CA SER A 293 -16.98 -13.58 15.16
C SER A 293 -18.01 -12.74 14.42
N PHE A 294 -18.35 -13.08 13.17
CA PHE A 294 -19.27 -12.28 12.37
C PHE A 294 -20.69 -12.28 12.98
N PRO A 295 -21.30 -11.10 13.17
CA PRO A 295 -22.72 -11.00 13.42
C PRO A 295 -23.53 -11.68 12.32
N GLN A 296 -24.76 -12.10 12.62
CA GLN A 296 -25.58 -12.87 11.66
C GLN A 296 -25.79 -12.15 10.32
N CYS A 297 -26.09 -10.85 10.34
CA CYS A 297 -26.26 -10.06 9.11
C CYS A 297 -24.96 -9.91 8.32
N VAL A 298 -23.81 -9.77 9.00
CA VAL A 298 -22.48 -9.71 8.38
C VAL A 298 -22.12 -11.05 7.75
N SER A 299 -22.40 -12.16 8.44
CA SER A 299 -22.25 -13.52 7.91
C SER A 299 -23.09 -13.75 6.66
N ALA A 300 -24.33 -13.28 6.65
CA ALA A 300 -25.22 -13.40 5.49
C ALA A 300 -24.76 -12.54 4.30
N CYS A 301 -24.22 -11.34 4.55
CA CYS A 301 -23.61 -10.52 3.51
C CYS A 301 -22.32 -11.15 2.96
N TRP A 302 -21.50 -11.76 3.81
CA TRP A 302 -20.34 -12.55 3.38
C TRP A 302 -20.74 -13.73 2.50
N GLU A 303 -21.80 -14.46 2.89
CA GLU A 303 -22.35 -15.58 2.11
C GLU A 303 -22.87 -15.14 0.74
N LEU A 304 -23.48 -13.95 0.65
CA LEU A 304 -23.84 -13.33 -0.63
C LEU A 304 -22.62 -13.17 -1.54
N LEU A 305 -21.55 -12.54 -1.06
CA LEU A 305 -20.33 -12.31 -1.88
C LEU A 305 -19.62 -13.62 -2.26
N CYS A 306 -19.82 -14.69 -1.49
CA CYS A 306 -19.28 -16.01 -1.80
C CYS A 306 -20.24 -16.91 -2.62
N SER A 307 -21.46 -16.47 -2.92
CA SER A 307 -22.51 -17.32 -3.49
C SER A 307 -22.33 -17.59 -4.98
N GLU A 308 -22.78 -18.78 -5.42
CA GLU A 308 -22.86 -19.18 -6.83
C GLU A 308 -23.59 -18.13 -7.68
N ALA A 309 -24.75 -17.68 -7.21
CA ALA A 309 -25.52 -16.64 -7.89
C ALA A 309 -24.73 -15.33 -8.03
N PHE A 310 -23.91 -14.95 -7.04
CA PHE A 310 -23.10 -13.74 -7.12
C PHE A 310 -21.92 -13.89 -8.08
N PHE A 311 -21.29 -15.06 -8.16
CA PHE A 311 -20.27 -15.34 -9.18
C PHE A 311 -20.85 -15.18 -10.60
N LEU A 312 -22.06 -15.72 -10.85
CA LEU A 312 -22.74 -15.53 -12.13
C LEU A 312 -23.10 -14.07 -12.39
N LEU A 313 -23.54 -13.32 -11.37
CA LEU A 313 -23.80 -11.90 -11.51
C LEU A 313 -22.53 -11.11 -11.88
N LEU A 314 -21.38 -11.43 -11.28
CA LEU A 314 -20.12 -10.80 -11.64
C LEU A 314 -19.71 -11.13 -13.07
N SER A 315 -19.95 -12.36 -13.55
CA SER A 315 -19.77 -12.68 -14.97
C SER A 315 -20.61 -11.78 -15.86
N ASN A 316 -21.88 -11.58 -15.54
CA ASN A 316 -22.76 -10.70 -16.31
C ASN A 316 -22.32 -9.23 -16.27
N PHE A 317 -21.67 -8.76 -15.20
CA PHE A 317 -21.16 -7.39 -15.12
C PHE A 317 -19.84 -7.16 -15.82
N THR A 318 -19.06 -8.22 -16.09
CA THR A 318 -17.64 -8.05 -16.45
C THR A 318 -17.24 -8.80 -17.71
N GLY A 319 -18.07 -9.69 -18.22
CA GLY A 319 -17.71 -10.61 -19.30
C GLY A 319 -16.77 -11.74 -18.87
N LEU A 320 -16.28 -11.74 -17.61
CA LEU A 320 -15.35 -12.75 -17.11
C LEU A 320 -16.07 -14.08 -16.83
N ARG A 321 -15.38 -15.21 -17.06
CA ARG A 321 -15.90 -16.56 -16.86
C ARG A 321 -15.78 -17.03 -15.41
N LEU A 322 -16.43 -16.32 -14.50
CA LEU A 322 -16.53 -16.66 -13.08
C LEU A 322 -17.61 -17.70 -12.77
N HIS A 323 -18.40 -18.14 -13.75
CA HIS A 323 -19.40 -19.18 -13.57
C HIS A 323 -19.55 -20.06 -14.81
N TYR A 324 -19.89 -21.34 -14.66
CA TYR A 324 -19.98 -22.27 -15.79
C TYR A 324 -21.19 -22.03 -16.72
N LEU A 325 -22.14 -21.19 -16.30
CA LEU A 325 -23.29 -20.73 -17.12
C LEU A 325 -23.04 -19.41 -17.84
N SER A 326 -21.89 -18.75 -17.62
CA SER A 326 -21.58 -17.54 -18.38
C SER A 326 -21.29 -17.91 -19.84
N PRO A 327 -21.69 -17.09 -20.82
CA PRO A 327 -21.36 -17.32 -22.23
C PRO A 327 -19.85 -17.51 -22.40
N GLY A 328 -19.43 -18.53 -23.14
CA GLY A 328 -18.03 -18.73 -23.50
C GLY A 328 -17.72 -18.15 -24.88
N ASP A 329 -16.45 -17.84 -25.15
CA ASP A 329 -15.97 -17.54 -26.52
C ASP A 329 -16.35 -18.64 -27.52
N GLU A 330 -16.49 -19.89 -27.04
CA GLU A 330 -16.92 -21.03 -27.85
C GLU A 330 -18.40 -20.96 -28.26
N ASP A 331 -19.27 -20.31 -27.48
CA ASP A 331 -20.69 -20.13 -27.85
C ASP A 331 -20.82 -19.12 -29.01
N GLU A 332 -19.94 -18.10 -29.07
CA GLU A 332 -19.86 -17.19 -30.22
C GLU A 332 -19.21 -17.82 -31.46
N GLU A 333 -18.23 -18.74 -31.28
CA GLU A 333 -17.67 -19.52 -32.38
C GLU A 333 -18.69 -20.54 -32.92
N GLU A 334 -19.47 -21.19 -32.05
CA GLU A 334 -20.54 -22.11 -32.45
C GLU A 334 -21.72 -21.39 -33.14
N GLU A 335 -22.07 -20.16 -32.72
CA GLU A 335 -23.05 -19.32 -33.43
C GLU A 335 -22.53 -18.87 -34.81
N LYS A 336 -21.25 -18.48 -34.93
CA LYS A 336 -20.63 -18.14 -36.22
C LYS A 336 -20.48 -19.36 -37.15
N ASP A 337 -20.15 -20.53 -36.60
CA ASP A 337 -20.07 -21.78 -37.37
C ASP A 337 -21.46 -22.22 -37.84
N GLN A 338 -22.52 -22.00 -37.05
CA GLN A 338 -23.91 -22.26 -37.44
C GLN A 338 -24.42 -21.28 -38.52
N GLU A 339 -24.10 -19.98 -38.41
CA GLU A 339 -24.42 -19.00 -39.46
C GLU A 339 -23.67 -19.31 -40.78
N ASP A 340 -22.39 -19.72 -40.70
CA ASP A 340 -21.58 -20.15 -41.84
C ASP A 340 -22.08 -21.48 -42.46
N GLU A 341 -22.62 -22.40 -41.66
CA GLU A 341 -23.25 -23.64 -42.15
C GLU A 341 -24.60 -23.37 -42.83
N GLU A 342 -25.43 -22.47 -42.30
CA GLU A 342 -26.70 -22.05 -42.94
C GLU A 342 -26.45 -21.32 -44.27
N GLU A 343 -25.40 -20.50 -44.39
CA GLU A 343 -24.99 -19.89 -45.67
C GLU A 343 -24.42 -20.91 -46.68
N ARG A 344 -23.73 -21.96 -46.19
CA ARG A 344 -23.21 -23.05 -47.04
C ARG A 344 -24.29 -24.02 -47.53
N GLU A 345 -25.33 -24.27 -46.73
CA GLU A 345 -26.50 -25.04 -47.18
C GLU A 345 -27.35 -24.29 -48.22
N ALA A 346 -27.40 -22.95 -48.14
CA ALA A 346 -28.03 -22.11 -49.15
C ALA A 346 -27.25 -22.05 -50.49
N THR A 347 -25.96 -22.39 -50.49
CA THR A 347 -25.06 -22.30 -51.65
C THR A 347 -24.39 -23.64 -52.00
N GLY A 348 -25.20 -24.71 -52.10
CA GLY A 348 -24.84 -26.08 -52.46
C GLY A 348 -23.44 -26.34 -53.06
N SER A 349 -22.42 -26.44 -52.20
CA SER A 349 -21.07 -26.84 -52.56
C SER A 349 -20.57 -27.89 -51.58
N SER A 350 -20.23 -29.06 -52.11
CA SER A 350 -19.72 -30.21 -51.38
C SER A 350 -18.20 -30.17 -51.33
N GLY A 351 -17.60 -30.28 -50.14
CA GLY A 351 -16.14 -30.38 -50.02
C GLY A 351 -15.61 -30.50 -48.58
N ASP A 352 -15.18 -31.72 -48.26
CA ASP A 352 -14.13 -32.17 -47.32
C ASP A 352 -13.99 -31.60 -45.90
N THR A 353 -14.14 -32.52 -44.94
CA THR A 353 -13.90 -32.39 -43.49
C THR A 353 -12.39 -32.41 -43.16
N PRO A 354 -11.86 -31.44 -42.39
CA PRO A 354 -10.63 -31.64 -41.64
C PRO A 354 -10.94 -31.90 -40.16
N SER A 355 -10.58 -33.10 -39.71
CA SER A 355 -10.53 -33.50 -38.30
C SER A 355 -9.52 -32.63 -37.54
N ALA A 356 -9.99 -31.67 -36.74
CA ALA A 356 -9.16 -30.94 -35.78
C ALA A 356 -9.36 -31.53 -34.37
N ASN A 357 -8.29 -32.14 -33.84
CA ASN A 357 -8.19 -32.49 -32.42
C ASN A 357 -8.21 -31.20 -31.59
N LYS A 358 -9.38 -30.80 -31.07
CA LYS A 358 -9.47 -29.80 -30.00
C LYS A 358 -8.90 -30.42 -28.72
N ASN A 359 -7.79 -29.86 -28.26
CA ASN A 359 -7.15 -30.21 -27.00
C ASN A 359 -8.01 -29.55 -25.89
N TYR A 360 -8.99 -30.28 -25.35
CA TYR A 360 -9.84 -29.78 -24.27
C TYR A 360 -8.98 -29.45 -23.05
N LYS A 361 -8.67 -28.16 -22.83
CA LYS A 361 -8.30 -27.70 -21.49
C LYS A 361 -9.57 -27.78 -20.66
N GLU A 362 -9.56 -28.60 -19.61
CA GLU A 362 -10.64 -28.59 -18.63
C GLU A 362 -10.83 -27.14 -18.13
N PRO A 363 -12.07 -26.63 -18.09
CA PRO A 363 -12.32 -25.29 -17.58
C PRO A 363 -11.82 -25.19 -16.13
N SER A 364 -11.08 -24.11 -15.84
CA SER A 364 -10.69 -23.76 -14.47
C SER A 364 -11.95 -23.64 -13.62
N THR A 365 -11.87 -24.03 -12.35
CA THR A 365 -12.97 -23.82 -11.41
C THR A 365 -12.81 -22.42 -10.83
N PRO A 366 -13.76 -21.50 -11.03
CA PRO A 366 -13.66 -20.16 -10.49
C PRO A 366 -13.59 -20.18 -8.97
N VAL A 367 -12.77 -19.30 -8.40
CA VAL A 367 -12.53 -19.22 -6.96
C VAL A 367 -12.45 -17.77 -6.51
N CYS A 368 -12.65 -17.54 -5.21
CA CYS A 368 -12.41 -16.25 -4.59
C CYS A 368 -11.60 -16.34 -3.31
N VAL A 369 -11.07 -15.20 -2.88
CA VAL A 369 -10.59 -14.94 -1.54
C VAL A 369 -11.23 -13.63 -1.05
N GLY A 370 -11.64 -13.58 0.20
CA GLY A 370 -12.26 -12.41 0.80
C GLY A 370 -11.64 -12.06 2.14
N GLU A 371 -11.74 -10.80 2.53
CA GLU A 371 -11.48 -10.30 3.87
C GLU A 371 -12.53 -9.24 4.23
N LEU A 372 -12.95 -9.20 5.50
CA LEU A 372 -13.66 -8.06 6.08
C LEU A 372 -12.63 -7.21 6.82
N ARG A 373 -12.36 -6.01 6.30
CA ARG A 373 -11.27 -5.16 6.74
C ARG A 373 -11.79 -3.99 7.57
N ARG A 374 -10.98 -3.55 8.53
CA ARG A 374 -11.15 -2.32 9.29
C ARG A 374 -9.92 -1.44 9.09
N TRP A 375 -10.20 -0.21 8.67
CA TRP A 375 -9.23 0.83 8.38
C TRP A 375 -9.41 1.99 9.36
N ALA A 376 -8.32 2.52 9.88
CA ALA A 376 -8.30 3.69 10.74
C ALA A 376 -7.00 4.46 10.52
N HIS A 377 -6.82 5.58 11.23
CA HIS A 377 -5.56 6.33 11.26
C HIS A 377 -4.34 5.41 11.45
N GLY A 378 -3.34 5.55 10.58
CA GLY A 378 -2.15 4.70 10.53
C GLY A 378 -2.31 3.42 9.68
N GLY A 379 -3.48 3.21 9.07
CA GLY A 379 -3.75 2.08 8.19
C GLY A 379 -3.17 2.27 6.78
N TYR A 380 -2.57 1.23 6.20
CA TYR A 380 -2.00 1.24 4.84
C TYR A 380 -1.73 -0.17 4.29
N THR A 381 -1.46 -0.26 2.99
CA THR A 381 -0.67 -1.33 2.38
C THR A 381 0.43 -0.73 1.50
N LEU A 382 1.47 -1.52 1.23
CA LEU A 382 2.63 -1.14 0.43
C LEU A 382 2.82 -2.12 -0.72
N LEU A 383 3.41 -1.64 -1.80
CA LEU A 383 3.96 -2.46 -2.85
C LEU A 383 5.30 -3.02 -2.39
N HIS A 384 5.56 -4.28 -2.69
CA HIS A 384 6.81 -4.94 -2.35
C HIS A 384 7.38 -5.62 -3.60
N ASP A 385 8.71 -5.68 -3.72
CA ASP A 385 9.44 -6.23 -4.87
C ASP A 385 9.08 -7.68 -5.30
N GLY A 386 8.28 -8.42 -4.53
CA GLY A 386 7.80 -9.76 -4.90
C GLY A 386 6.41 -9.76 -5.52
N ASP A 387 5.69 -8.65 -5.47
CA ASP A 387 4.28 -8.59 -5.80
C ASP A 387 4.06 -8.67 -7.32
N ALA A 388 4.95 -8.06 -8.12
CA ALA A 388 4.95 -8.21 -9.58
C ALA A 388 5.06 -9.66 -10.03
N SER A 389 5.92 -10.46 -9.39
CA SER A 389 6.08 -11.88 -9.72
C SER A 389 4.86 -12.75 -9.32
N ARG A 390 3.99 -12.21 -8.46
CA ARG A 390 2.76 -12.83 -7.97
C ARG A 390 1.51 -12.21 -8.59
N ALA A 391 1.66 -11.23 -9.47
CA ALA A 391 0.56 -10.58 -10.14
C ALA A 391 -0.10 -11.61 -11.07
N GLU A 392 -1.42 -11.71 -10.94
CA GLU A 392 -2.26 -12.65 -11.66
C GLU A 392 -3.50 -11.90 -12.14
N TYR A 393 -4.08 -12.37 -13.25
CA TYR A 393 -5.39 -11.91 -13.71
C TYR A 393 -6.42 -12.17 -12.62
N ALA A 394 -7.11 -11.11 -12.22
CA ALA A 394 -8.05 -11.17 -11.11
C ALA A 394 -9.03 -10.00 -11.15
N LEU A 395 -10.25 -10.26 -10.69
CA LEU A 395 -11.27 -9.23 -10.46
C LEU A 395 -11.27 -8.83 -8.98
N ASP A 396 -10.86 -7.61 -8.69
CA ASP A 396 -10.98 -7.04 -7.35
C ASP A 396 -12.36 -6.45 -7.12
N LEU A 397 -12.90 -6.69 -5.93
CA LEU A 397 -14.15 -6.13 -5.45
C LEU A 397 -13.92 -5.42 -4.13
N LEU A 398 -14.38 -4.16 -4.05
CA LEU A 398 -14.36 -3.36 -2.82
C LEU A 398 -15.78 -2.87 -2.52
N LEU A 399 -16.29 -3.17 -1.32
CA LEU A 399 -17.59 -2.70 -0.84
C LEU A 399 -17.44 -1.99 0.52
N PRO A 400 -17.25 -0.66 0.53
CA PRO A 400 -17.19 0.13 1.76
C PRO A 400 -18.56 0.25 2.43
N LEU A 401 -18.59 0.06 3.76
CA LEU A 401 -19.83 -0.05 4.55
C LEU A 401 -20.08 1.12 5.50
N SER A 402 -19.03 1.78 5.98
CA SER A 402 -19.16 2.91 6.90
C SER A 402 -18.01 3.88 6.67
N CYS A 403 -18.28 4.99 6.00
CA CYS A 403 -17.30 6.04 5.75
C CYS A 403 -18.01 7.40 5.57
N PRO A 404 -18.83 7.84 6.53
CA PRO A 404 -19.59 9.07 6.36
C PRO A 404 -18.62 10.25 6.24
N ASP A 405 -18.78 11.02 5.16
CA ASP A 405 -17.99 12.19 4.85
C ASP A 405 -16.46 11.93 4.76
N TRP A 406 -16.06 10.77 4.21
CA TRP A 406 -14.65 10.50 3.92
C TRP A 406 -14.12 11.50 2.88
N GLN A 407 -13.00 12.16 3.21
CA GLN A 407 -12.40 13.16 2.34
C GLN A 407 -11.13 12.60 1.71
N THR A 408 -10.83 13.02 0.49
CA THR A 408 -9.69 12.53 -0.28
C THR A 408 -8.37 12.81 0.44
N GLU A 409 -8.30 13.90 1.21
CA GLU A 409 -7.13 14.32 1.95
C GLU A 409 -6.80 13.41 3.14
N PHE A 410 -7.68 12.49 3.54
CA PHE A 410 -7.42 11.54 4.62
C PHE A 410 -6.53 10.37 4.19
N GLY A 411 -6.37 10.14 2.88
CA GLY A 411 -5.82 8.89 2.35
C GLY A 411 -6.87 7.77 2.37
N GLY A 412 -6.45 6.52 2.48
CA GLY A 412 -7.33 5.34 2.55
C GLY A 412 -7.99 4.94 1.22
N PHE A 413 -7.72 5.66 0.14
CA PHE A 413 -8.10 5.22 -1.21
C PHE A 413 -7.21 4.05 -1.66
N THR A 414 -7.78 3.19 -2.49
CA THR A 414 -7.02 2.14 -3.18
C THR A 414 -6.52 2.69 -4.50
N SER A 415 -5.20 2.71 -4.68
CA SER A 415 -4.54 3.12 -5.92
C SER A 415 -4.10 1.89 -6.69
N TYR A 416 -4.33 1.89 -8.00
CA TYR A 416 -3.84 0.90 -8.95
C TYR A 416 -2.76 1.55 -9.82
N VAL A 417 -1.63 0.87 -9.96
CA VAL A 417 -0.45 1.39 -10.65
C VAL A 417 0.10 0.35 -11.61
N ALA A 418 0.70 0.81 -12.71
CA ALA A 418 1.47 -0.03 -13.61
C ALA A 418 2.79 -0.44 -12.94
N ASN A 419 3.18 -1.70 -13.10
CA ASN A 419 4.42 -2.24 -12.57
C ASN A 419 5.63 -1.57 -13.26
N GLU A 420 6.64 -1.22 -12.47
CA GLU A 420 7.86 -0.53 -12.94
C GLU A 420 7.66 0.88 -13.52
N GLU A 421 6.45 1.45 -13.40
CA GLU A 421 6.13 2.80 -13.87
C GLU A 421 5.68 3.70 -12.70
N ASP A 422 5.94 5.00 -12.81
CA ASP A 422 5.39 6.01 -11.88
C ASP A 422 3.94 6.40 -12.27
N GLU A 423 3.27 5.59 -13.10
CA GLU A 423 1.94 5.87 -13.64
C GLU A 423 0.83 5.27 -12.77
N GLU A 424 0.00 6.16 -12.24
CA GLU A 424 -1.20 5.81 -11.49
C GLU A 424 -2.37 5.66 -12.46
N LEU A 425 -2.88 4.43 -12.56
CA LEU A 425 -3.91 4.03 -13.51
C LEU A 425 -5.31 4.42 -13.02
N LEU A 426 -5.59 4.16 -11.74
CA LEU A 426 -6.91 4.34 -11.13
C LEU A 426 -6.81 4.58 -9.62
N MET A 427 -7.68 5.45 -9.10
CA MET A 427 -7.91 5.60 -7.67
C MET A 427 -9.37 5.29 -7.32
N VAL A 428 -9.58 4.34 -6.41
CA VAL A 428 -10.89 4.02 -5.85
C VAL A 428 -10.99 4.60 -4.43
N TYR A 429 -11.86 5.60 -4.28
CA TYR A 429 -12.13 6.23 -2.99
C TYR A 429 -13.21 5.46 -2.21
N PRO A 430 -13.10 5.35 -0.87
CA PRO A 430 -14.18 4.79 -0.06
C PRO A 430 -15.46 5.61 -0.21
N GLU A 431 -16.50 5.02 -0.79
CA GLU A 431 -17.84 5.59 -0.88
C GLU A 431 -18.85 4.59 -0.31
N GLU A 432 -19.73 5.06 0.57
CA GLU A 432 -20.68 4.20 1.27
C GLU A 432 -21.64 3.50 0.30
N ASN A 433 -21.77 2.18 0.47
CA ASN A 433 -22.67 1.35 -0.33
C ASN A 433 -22.38 1.41 -1.84
N SER A 434 -21.14 1.74 -2.23
CA SER A 434 -20.69 1.71 -3.61
C SER A 434 -19.79 0.50 -3.83
N LEU A 435 -20.20 -0.42 -4.71
CA LEU A 435 -19.39 -1.56 -5.10
C LEU A 435 -18.42 -1.14 -6.20
N ALA A 436 -17.12 -1.16 -5.94
CA ALA A 436 -16.11 -0.99 -6.98
C ALA A 436 -15.63 -2.36 -7.47
N LEU A 437 -15.59 -2.53 -8.78
CA LEU A 437 -14.99 -3.67 -9.47
C LEU A 437 -13.83 -3.18 -10.31
N VAL A 438 -12.67 -3.82 -10.20
CA VAL A 438 -11.48 -3.48 -10.99
C VAL A 438 -10.82 -4.76 -11.47
N TYR A 439 -10.70 -4.94 -12.78
CA TYR A 439 -9.94 -6.05 -13.34
C TYR A 439 -8.46 -5.69 -13.41
N ARG A 440 -7.61 -6.57 -12.87
CA ARG A 440 -6.17 -6.43 -12.92
C ARG A 440 -5.57 -7.50 -13.81
N ASP A 441 -4.54 -7.12 -14.55
CA ASP A 441 -3.65 -8.04 -15.24
C ASP A 441 -2.38 -8.34 -14.41
N LYS A 442 -1.35 -8.90 -15.08
CA LYS A 442 -0.07 -9.26 -14.46
C LYS A 442 0.90 -8.08 -14.31
N GLU A 443 0.57 -6.93 -14.89
CA GLU A 443 1.39 -5.71 -14.82
C GLU A 443 0.72 -4.67 -13.92
N THR A 444 -0.47 -4.93 -13.41
CA THR A 444 -1.20 -4.03 -12.51
C THR A 444 -1.03 -4.42 -11.04
N LEU A 445 -0.49 -3.50 -10.25
CA LEU A 445 -0.38 -3.62 -8.80
C LEU A 445 -1.34 -2.66 -8.10
N LYS A 446 -1.57 -2.86 -6.79
CA LYS A 446 -2.42 -1.97 -6.01
C LYS A 446 -1.93 -1.78 -4.58
N PHE A 447 -2.27 -0.65 -3.98
CA PHE A 447 -2.06 -0.38 -2.57
C PHE A 447 -3.16 0.51 -1.98
N VAL A 448 -3.35 0.46 -0.66
CA VAL A 448 -4.21 1.38 0.08
C VAL A 448 -3.34 2.47 0.70
N LYS A 449 -3.54 3.72 0.27
CA LYS A 449 -2.75 4.87 0.74
C LYS A 449 -2.89 5.06 2.24
N HIS A 450 -1.79 5.38 2.92
CA HIS A 450 -1.75 5.70 4.34
C HIS A 450 -2.87 6.66 4.79
N ILE A 451 -3.65 6.21 5.77
CA ILE A 451 -4.70 7.02 6.40
C ILE A 451 -4.07 7.92 7.45
N ASN A 452 -4.04 9.22 7.17
CA ASN A 452 -3.37 10.20 8.02
C ASN A 452 -4.27 10.75 9.15
N HIS A 453 -3.67 11.53 10.05
CA HIS A 453 -4.28 12.05 11.26
C HIS A 453 -5.49 12.96 11.03
N ARG A 454 -5.66 13.56 9.84
CA ARG A 454 -6.87 14.35 9.50
C ARG A 454 -8.15 13.52 9.59
N SER A 455 -8.05 12.20 9.39
CA SER A 455 -9.16 11.27 9.59
C SER A 455 -9.67 11.24 11.04
N SER A 456 -8.86 11.66 12.01
CA SER A 456 -9.17 11.59 13.45
C SER A 456 -9.59 12.92 14.08
N THR A 457 -9.35 14.05 13.42
CA THR A 457 -9.49 15.39 14.05
C THR A 457 -10.80 16.11 13.77
N LEU A 458 -11.56 15.71 12.74
CA LEU A 458 -12.77 16.43 12.34
C LEU A 458 -13.99 16.01 13.19
N PRO A 459 -14.67 16.96 13.88
CA PRO A 459 -15.82 16.67 14.71
C PRO A 459 -17.05 16.32 13.85
N ILE A 460 -17.57 15.11 14.02
CA ILE A 460 -18.94 14.73 13.65
C ILE A 460 -19.55 14.08 14.89
N GLY A 461 -20.83 14.30 15.16
CA GLY A 461 -21.51 13.95 16.41
C GLY A 461 -21.24 12.54 16.97
N ASP A 462 -21.36 12.43 18.29
CA ASP A 462 -21.20 11.23 19.14
C ASP A 462 -20.15 10.18 18.70
N SER A 463 -18.90 10.47 19.09
CA SER A 463 -17.95 9.50 19.69
C SER A 463 -17.44 8.28 18.90
N CYS A 464 -17.75 8.10 17.62
CA CYS A 464 -17.13 7.03 16.84
C CYS A 464 -15.83 7.48 16.18
N ARG A 465 -14.71 6.81 16.50
CA ARG A 465 -13.48 6.84 15.70
C ARG A 465 -13.87 6.52 14.25
N ARG A 466 -13.38 7.29 13.28
CA ARG A 466 -13.66 7.09 11.84
C ARG A 466 -12.95 5.84 11.34
N ALA A 467 -13.46 4.68 11.74
CA ALA A 467 -13.09 3.43 11.15
C ALA A 467 -13.88 3.26 9.85
N VAL A 468 -13.18 2.94 8.76
CA VAL A 468 -13.82 2.47 7.53
C VAL A 468 -13.83 0.96 7.56
N TYR A 469 -14.99 0.38 7.33
CA TYR A 469 -15.14 -1.06 7.14
C TYR A 469 -15.40 -1.33 5.67
N ASP A 470 -14.76 -2.35 5.11
CA ASP A 470 -15.07 -2.83 3.77
C ASP A 470 -15.03 -4.35 3.69
N PHE A 471 -15.84 -4.90 2.79
CA PHE A 471 -15.57 -6.23 2.25
C PHE A 471 -14.62 -6.05 1.06
N SER A 472 -13.50 -6.77 1.08
CA SER A 472 -12.54 -6.82 -0.01
C SER A 472 -12.44 -8.25 -0.51
N PHE A 473 -12.85 -8.47 -1.75
CA PHE A 473 -12.81 -9.77 -2.40
C PHE A 473 -11.95 -9.73 -3.66
N VAL A 474 -11.38 -10.87 -4.01
CA VAL A 474 -10.67 -11.08 -5.27
C VAL A 474 -11.17 -12.38 -5.88
N TYR A 475 -11.66 -12.31 -7.12
CA TYR A 475 -12.19 -13.44 -7.89
C TYR A 475 -11.23 -13.81 -9.01
N TYR A 476 -11.17 -15.10 -9.32
CA TYR A 476 -10.31 -15.70 -10.34
C TYR A 476 -11.13 -16.66 -11.19
N GLU A 477 -10.90 -16.65 -12.51
CA GLU A 477 -11.51 -17.56 -13.50
C GLU A 477 -11.09 -19.04 -13.36
#